data_AF-A0A7C4J4J8-F1
#
_entry.id   AF-A0A7C4J4J8-F1
#
_cell.length_a   1.000
_cell.length_b   1.000
_cell.length_c   1.000
_cell.angle_alpha   90.00
_cell.angle_beta   90.00
_cell.angle_gamma   90.00
#
_symmetry.space_group_name_H-M   'P 1'
#
loop_
_entity.id
_entity.type
_entity.pdbx_description
1 polymer ?
#
loop_
_entity_poly.entity_id
_entity_poly.type
_entity_poly.pdbx_seq_one_letter_code
_entity_poly.pdbx_strand_id
1 'polypeptide(L)'
;MKRNTIIFITLIAVITMLSCSYENTATVTIDTGIRKQAQLSLIDKVIAWFSLSKAVQADQPPAEVSFEELTLTVSTSDMSAITQTYGYSDIINNHGKITLEIPAGSQRTFEIVASRREMTGSFFPRYYGGIKTVDLSPGQNVDLDIQMGELPFEVYLTFLNYGFGVVYNNPSKFSKIIKIELFESVDDQIFIFKVNLDKNNFTYDETYKNFYLVLESLVKMDYYYKIKLFNQYGYAESLSTRYNP
;
A
#
# COMPACT_ATOMS: atom_id res chain seq x y z
N MET A 1 47.15 -30.01 27.38
CA MET A 1 46.95 -29.64 25.95
C MET A 1 45.59 -30.07 25.36
N LYS A 2 44.51 -30.31 26.14
CA LYS A 2 43.20 -30.76 25.60
C LYS A 2 42.05 -29.76 25.76
N ARG A 3 42.21 -28.69 26.54
CA ARG A 3 41.12 -27.74 26.87
C ARG A 3 40.98 -26.60 25.86
N ASN A 4 42.08 -26.20 25.21
CA ASN A 4 42.06 -25.06 24.26
C ASN A 4 41.61 -25.49 22.85
N THR A 5 41.76 -26.76 22.48
CA THR A 5 41.32 -27.29 21.17
C THR A 5 39.80 -27.45 21.10
N ILE A 6 39.15 -27.77 22.22
CA ILE A 6 37.68 -27.94 22.28
C ILE A 6 36.98 -26.58 22.11
N ILE A 7 37.49 -25.51 22.73
CA ILE A 7 36.89 -24.17 22.65
C ILE A 7 36.95 -23.61 21.21
N PHE A 8 38.01 -23.93 20.45
CA PHE A 8 38.18 -23.45 19.08
C PHE A 8 37.23 -24.14 18.08
N ILE A 9 36.91 -25.42 18.29
CA ILE A 9 36.01 -26.19 17.42
C ILE A 9 34.54 -25.77 17.64
N THR A 10 34.14 -25.45 18.88
CA THR A 10 32.77 -25.00 19.16
C THR A 10 32.50 -23.59 18.61
N LEU A 11 33.50 -22.71 18.56
CA LEU A 11 33.34 -21.35 18.02
C LEU A 11 33.15 -21.34 16.49
N ILE A 12 33.80 -22.26 15.78
CA ILE A 12 33.66 -22.41 14.31
C ILE A 12 32.29 -23.04 13.94
N ALA A 13 31.75 -23.92 14.80
CA ALA A 13 30.42 -24.50 14.60
C ALA A 13 29.29 -23.48 14.79
N VAL A 14 29.47 -22.43 15.61
CA VAL A 14 28.45 -21.39 15.82
C VAL A 14 28.44 -20.36 14.68
N ILE A 15 29.61 -20.05 14.07
CA ILE A 15 29.69 -19.12 12.93
C ILE A 15 29.10 -19.75 11.65
N THR A 16 29.21 -21.07 11.48
CA THR A 16 28.59 -21.78 10.35
C THR A 16 27.06 -21.90 10.48
N MET A 17 26.49 -21.80 11.68
CA MET A 17 25.02 -21.77 11.88
C MET A 17 24.40 -20.40 11.61
N LEU A 18 25.16 -19.31 11.66
CA LEU A 18 24.72 -17.97 11.21
C LEU A 18 24.87 -17.77 9.70
N SER A 19 25.55 -18.69 9.03
CA SER A 19 25.77 -18.66 7.57
C SER A 19 24.63 -19.33 6.78
N CYS A 20 23.63 -19.91 7.47
CA CYS A 20 22.62 -20.79 6.86
C CYS A 20 21.31 -20.09 6.46
N SER A 21 21.22 -18.74 6.48
CA SER A 21 19.97 -18.04 6.11
C SER A 21 20.10 -16.99 4.99
N TYR A 22 21.32 -16.65 4.56
CA TYR A 22 21.54 -15.70 3.46
C TYR A 22 21.34 -16.33 2.07
N GLU A 23 21.32 -17.66 1.96
CA GLU A 23 21.13 -18.35 0.67
C GLU A 23 19.68 -18.37 0.20
N ASN A 24 18.70 -17.91 0.98
CA ASN A 24 17.28 -17.98 0.62
C ASN A 24 16.57 -16.63 0.54
N THR A 25 17.33 -15.54 0.42
CA THR A 25 16.79 -14.18 0.24
C THR A 25 17.18 -13.60 -1.10
N ALA A 26 16.42 -12.61 -1.55
CA ALA A 26 16.71 -11.75 -2.69
C ALA A 26 16.79 -10.31 -2.20
N THR A 27 17.74 -9.54 -2.75
CA THR A 27 17.82 -8.10 -2.50
C THR A 27 16.92 -7.38 -3.49
N VAL A 28 15.94 -6.64 -2.98
CA VAL A 28 15.02 -5.87 -3.80
C VAL A 28 15.27 -4.39 -3.58
N THR A 29 15.47 -3.65 -4.66
CA THR A 29 15.51 -2.19 -4.65
C THR A 29 14.30 -1.65 -5.39
N ILE A 30 13.47 -0.89 -4.70
CA ILE A 30 12.25 -0.29 -5.23
C ILE A 30 12.50 1.19 -5.45
N ASP A 31 12.21 1.68 -6.65
CA ASP A 31 12.14 3.12 -6.92
C ASP A 31 10.69 3.57 -6.80
N THR A 32 10.42 4.41 -5.80
CA THR A 32 9.07 4.90 -5.50
C THR A 32 8.62 6.02 -6.45
N GLY A 33 9.53 6.57 -7.28
CA GLY A 33 9.20 7.69 -8.18
C GLY A 33 8.94 9.04 -7.47
N ILE A 34 8.97 9.08 -6.14
CA ILE A 34 8.74 10.26 -5.28
C ILE A 34 9.83 11.34 -5.44
N ARG A 35 10.93 11.02 -6.15
CA ARG A 35 12.03 11.93 -6.47
C ARG A 35 11.59 13.25 -7.12
N LYS A 36 10.44 13.28 -7.80
CA LYS A 36 9.94 14.47 -8.52
C LYS A 36 9.38 15.58 -7.61
N GLN A 37 9.19 15.34 -6.31
CA GLN A 37 8.83 16.40 -5.34
C GLN A 37 10.06 17.08 -4.71
N ALA A 38 11.21 16.40 -4.65
CA ALA A 38 12.46 17.09 -4.42
C ALA A 38 12.72 17.94 -5.67
N GLN A 39 12.83 19.27 -5.52
CA GLN A 39 13.17 20.16 -6.62
C GLN A 39 14.49 19.70 -7.26
N LEU A 40 14.40 18.87 -8.30
CA LEU A 40 15.57 18.48 -9.09
C LEU A 40 16.15 19.76 -9.67
N SER A 41 17.38 20.07 -9.27
CA SER A 41 18.11 21.18 -9.84
C SER A 41 18.19 20.98 -11.36
N LEU A 42 18.33 22.06 -12.13
CA LEU A 42 18.46 21.96 -13.59
C LEU A 42 19.60 21.02 -14.02
N ILE A 43 20.60 20.84 -13.16
CA ILE A 43 21.75 19.95 -13.37
C ILE A 43 21.33 18.48 -13.23
N ASP A 44 20.51 18.12 -12.24
CA ASP A 44 20.04 16.74 -12.04
C ASP A 44 19.16 16.26 -13.18
N LYS A 45 18.40 17.18 -13.80
CA LYS A 45 17.62 16.91 -15.01
C LYS A 45 18.49 16.58 -16.22
N VAL A 46 19.63 17.26 -16.36
CA VAL A 46 20.61 17.01 -17.43
C VAL A 46 21.31 15.68 -17.19
N ILE A 47 21.72 15.38 -15.95
CA ILE A 47 22.36 14.10 -15.60
C ILE A 47 21.41 12.91 -15.83
N ALA A 48 20.13 13.03 -15.42
CA ALA A 48 19.12 12.00 -15.66
C ALA A 48 18.84 11.77 -17.16
N TRP A 49 19.02 12.79 -18.00
CA TRP A 49 18.87 12.68 -19.45
C TRP A 49 20.07 11.97 -20.10
N PHE A 50 21.28 12.22 -19.61
CA PHE A 50 22.49 11.56 -20.10
C PHE A 50 22.68 10.14 -19.52
N SER A 51 22.11 9.81 -18.37
CA SER A 51 22.32 8.52 -17.71
C SER A 51 21.55 7.34 -18.32
N LEU A 52 20.70 7.54 -19.35
CA LEU A 52 19.89 6.48 -20.00
C LEU A 52 19.07 5.60 -19.04
N SER A 53 19.01 5.96 -17.77
CA SER A 53 18.22 5.30 -16.75
C SER A 53 16.77 5.57 -17.09
N LYS A 54 16.05 4.52 -17.55
CA LYS A 54 14.61 4.57 -17.77
C LYS A 54 13.98 5.35 -16.61
N ALA A 55 13.45 6.53 -16.91
CA ALA A 55 12.71 7.30 -15.93
C ALA A 55 11.51 6.43 -15.54
N VAL A 56 11.54 5.96 -14.29
CA VAL A 56 10.46 5.18 -13.68
C VAL A 56 9.14 5.90 -13.95
N GLN A 57 8.21 5.17 -14.56
CA GLN A 57 6.96 5.70 -15.08
C GLN A 57 5.94 5.85 -13.93
N ALA A 58 6.36 6.43 -12.81
CA ALA A 58 5.45 6.83 -11.74
C ALA A 58 4.71 8.10 -12.19
N ASP A 59 3.39 8.11 -11.98
CA ASP A 59 2.63 9.36 -12.05
C ASP A 59 3.25 10.36 -11.06
N GLN A 60 3.15 11.66 -11.34
CA GLN A 60 3.56 12.61 -10.29
C GLN A 60 2.61 12.41 -9.09
N PRO A 61 3.13 12.36 -7.85
CA PRO A 61 2.26 12.46 -6.68
C PRO A 61 1.35 13.67 -6.87
N PRO A 62 0.03 13.57 -6.62
CA PRO A 62 -0.86 14.71 -6.79
C PRO A 62 -0.27 15.92 -6.05
N ALA A 63 -0.29 17.10 -6.68
CA ALA A 63 0.40 18.30 -6.18
C ALA A 63 -0.04 18.71 -4.75
N GLU A 64 -1.18 18.21 -4.29
CA GLU A 64 -1.80 18.50 -3.00
C GLU A 64 -1.59 17.38 -1.96
N VAL A 65 -1.00 16.23 -2.33
CA VAL A 65 -0.80 15.11 -1.39
C VAL A 65 0.57 15.27 -0.73
N SER A 66 0.56 15.91 0.43
CA SER A 66 1.63 15.79 1.42
C SER A 66 1.40 14.51 2.23
N PHE A 67 2.26 13.52 2.04
CA PHE A 67 2.28 12.33 2.88
C PHE A 67 3.44 12.44 3.87
N GLU A 68 3.29 11.81 5.03
CA GLU A 68 4.28 11.88 6.12
C GLU A 68 5.08 10.59 6.24
N GLU A 69 4.49 9.49 5.78
CA GLU A 69 5.10 8.17 5.81
C GLU A 69 4.70 7.33 4.59
N LEU A 70 5.54 6.34 4.30
CA LEU A 70 5.34 5.33 3.28
C LEU A 70 5.47 3.96 3.94
N THR A 71 4.43 3.15 3.82
CA THR A 71 4.41 1.76 4.29
C THR A 71 4.59 0.81 3.12
N LEU A 72 5.62 -0.01 3.19
CA LEU A 72 5.86 -1.15 2.31
C LEU A 72 5.39 -2.42 3.00
N THR A 73 4.48 -3.15 2.35
CA THR A 73 4.05 -4.49 2.77
C THR A 73 4.45 -5.50 1.71
N VAL A 74 5.18 -6.55 2.10
CA VAL A 74 5.50 -7.70 1.24
C VAL A 74 4.73 -8.90 1.75
N SER A 75 3.89 -9.48 0.90
CA SER A 75 2.97 -10.55 1.27
C SER A 75 2.88 -11.66 0.22
N THR A 76 2.46 -12.83 0.68
CA THR A 76 2.29 -14.07 -0.08
C THR A 76 1.62 -15.10 0.84
N SER A 77 1.21 -16.25 0.33
CA SER A 77 0.57 -17.31 1.11
C SER A 77 1.53 -18.16 1.95
N ASP A 78 2.82 -18.17 1.62
CA ASP A 78 3.85 -19.06 2.20
C ASP A 78 4.77 -18.39 3.24
N MET A 79 4.56 -17.11 3.55
CA MET A 79 5.25 -16.43 4.67
C MET A 79 4.36 -15.38 5.33
N SER A 80 4.70 -15.03 6.57
CA SER A 80 4.14 -13.87 7.25
C SER A 80 4.47 -12.59 6.49
N ALA A 81 3.54 -11.64 6.47
CA ALA A 81 3.76 -10.36 5.82
C ALA A 81 4.92 -9.59 6.49
N ILE A 82 5.81 -9.03 5.68
CA ILE A 82 6.86 -8.12 6.12
C ILE A 82 6.32 -6.70 5.92
N THR A 83 6.27 -5.90 6.98
CA THR A 83 5.80 -4.51 6.93
C THR A 83 6.89 -3.58 7.42
N GLN A 84 7.25 -2.57 6.62
CA GLN A 84 8.20 -1.53 7.00
C GLN A 84 7.61 -0.15 6.69
N THR A 85 7.79 0.79 7.62
CA THR A 85 7.34 2.17 7.46
C THR A 85 8.55 3.09 7.41
N TYR A 86 8.54 4.01 6.44
CA TYR A 86 9.61 4.99 6.22
C TYR A 86 9.03 6.39 6.36
N GLY A 87 9.73 7.27 7.07
CA GLY A 87 9.35 8.68 7.11
C GLY A 87 9.61 9.34 5.75
N TYR A 88 8.87 10.40 5.45
CA TYR A 88 9.09 11.21 4.23
C TYR A 88 10.57 11.62 4.08
N SER A 89 11.21 12.07 5.16
CA SER A 89 12.63 12.45 5.16
C SER A 89 13.56 11.31 4.74
N ASP A 90 13.27 10.08 5.16
CA ASP A 90 14.12 8.92 4.88
C ASP A 90 14.06 8.55 3.39
N ILE A 91 12.86 8.61 2.81
CA ILE A 91 12.64 8.38 1.38
C ILE A 91 13.37 9.44 0.56
N ILE A 92 13.26 10.72 0.92
CA ILE A 92 13.95 11.80 0.19
C ILE A 92 15.46 11.68 0.31
N ASN A 93 15.98 11.42 1.52
CA ASN A 93 17.41 11.24 1.76
C ASN A 93 17.99 10.03 1.02
N ASN A 94 17.18 8.98 0.79
CA ASN A 94 17.57 7.82 -0.01
C ASN A 94 17.17 7.96 -1.50
N HIS A 95 16.99 9.19 -1.99
CA HIS A 95 16.67 9.49 -3.38
C HIS A 95 15.45 8.72 -3.91
N GLY A 96 14.40 8.56 -3.10
CA GLY A 96 13.18 7.85 -3.48
C GLY A 96 13.34 6.33 -3.60
N LYS A 97 14.47 5.75 -3.17
CA LYS A 97 14.71 4.31 -3.21
C LYS A 97 14.44 3.65 -1.86
N ILE A 98 14.03 2.40 -1.90
CA ILE A 98 13.92 1.51 -0.74
C ILE A 98 14.65 0.22 -1.10
N THR A 99 15.58 -0.23 -0.26
CA THR A 99 16.31 -1.49 -0.50
C THR A 99 16.15 -2.40 0.72
N LEU A 100 15.78 -3.66 0.47
CA LEU A 100 15.54 -4.65 1.52
C LEU A 100 15.82 -6.08 1.03
N GLU A 101 16.18 -6.96 1.97
CA GLU A 101 16.28 -8.40 1.74
C GLU A 101 14.92 -9.07 1.98
N ILE A 102 14.44 -9.82 1.00
CA ILE A 102 13.15 -10.50 1.02
C ILE A 102 13.36 -12.00 0.85
N PRO A 103 12.65 -12.87 1.60
CA PRO A 103 12.68 -14.31 1.33
C PRO A 103 12.32 -14.62 -0.12
N ALA A 104 13.20 -15.37 -0.79
CA ALA A 104 12.97 -15.83 -2.15
C ALA A 104 11.72 -16.72 -2.23
N GLY A 105 11.14 -16.81 -3.42
CA GLY A 105 9.96 -17.61 -3.72
C GLY A 105 9.02 -16.93 -4.71
N SER A 106 7.93 -17.63 -5.04
CA SER A 106 6.95 -17.17 -6.01
C SER A 106 5.96 -16.17 -5.43
N GLN A 107 5.38 -15.34 -6.29
CA GLN A 107 4.22 -14.50 -5.99
C GLN A 107 4.41 -13.55 -4.81
N ARG A 108 5.62 -12.99 -4.66
CA ARG A 108 5.90 -11.95 -3.67
C ARG A 108 5.20 -10.67 -4.12
N THR A 109 4.17 -10.29 -3.38
CA THR A 109 3.36 -9.09 -3.65
C THR A 109 3.88 -7.94 -2.83
N PHE A 110 4.41 -6.93 -3.49
CA PHE A 110 4.88 -5.68 -2.92
C PHE A 110 3.76 -4.64 -3.04
N GLU A 111 3.27 -4.16 -1.91
CA GLU A 111 2.33 -3.05 -1.82
C GLU A 111 3.00 -1.87 -1.13
N ILE A 112 3.01 -0.72 -1.80
CA ILE A 112 3.50 0.54 -1.24
C ILE A 112 2.33 1.48 -1.09
N VAL A 113 2.23 2.12 0.08
CA VAL A 113 1.17 3.08 0.40
C VAL A 113 1.75 4.29 1.10
N ALA A 114 1.39 5.47 0.63
CA ALA A 114 1.70 6.74 1.28
C ALA A 114 0.49 7.24 2.08
N SER A 115 0.73 7.59 3.34
CA SER A 115 -0.27 8.03 4.32
C SER A 115 0.20 9.26 5.11
N ARG A 116 -0.71 9.86 5.87
CA ARG A 116 -0.42 10.91 6.87
C ARG A 116 -0.36 10.26 8.26
N ARG A 117 0.53 10.72 9.15
CA ARG A 117 0.79 10.10 10.46
C ARG A 117 -0.39 10.29 11.41
N GLU A 118 -0.59 9.30 12.28
CA GLU A 118 -1.56 9.35 13.36
C GLU A 118 -1.41 10.56 14.29
N MET A 119 -2.51 11.29 14.51
CA MET A 119 -2.64 12.16 15.69
C MET A 119 -3.54 11.53 16.76
N THR A 120 -4.58 10.75 16.40
CA THR A 120 -5.44 10.02 17.34
C THR A 120 -6.31 8.97 16.61
N GLY A 121 -5.99 7.67 16.72
CA GLY A 121 -6.92 6.53 16.60
C GLY A 121 -7.91 6.47 15.42
N SER A 122 -7.66 7.18 14.32
CA SER A 122 -8.57 7.26 13.16
C SER A 122 -7.84 6.78 11.91
N PHE A 123 -8.53 5.95 11.12
CA PHE A 123 -8.05 5.44 9.83
C PHE A 123 -7.65 6.59 8.91
N PHE A 124 -6.37 6.68 8.53
CA PHE A 124 -5.95 7.64 7.52
C PHE A 124 -6.29 7.13 6.12
N PRO A 125 -6.76 8.02 5.23
CA PRO A 125 -6.98 7.65 3.86
C PRO A 125 -5.64 7.25 3.23
N ARG A 126 -5.64 6.09 2.57
CA ARG A 126 -4.55 5.67 1.69
C ARG A 126 -4.65 6.54 0.43
N TYR A 127 -3.70 7.46 0.20
CA TYR A 127 -3.84 8.47 -0.86
C TYR A 127 -3.13 8.09 -2.16
N TYR A 128 -1.96 7.48 -2.03
CA TYR A 128 -1.06 7.22 -3.15
C TYR A 128 -0.38 5.88 -2.91
N GLY A 129 -0.22 5.08 -3.93
CA GLY A 129 0.34 3.74 -3.74
C GLY A 129 0.69 3.06 -5.04
N GLY A 130 1.20 1.84 -4.92
CA GLY A 130 1.50 0.98 -6.05
C GLY A 130 1.58 -0.47 -5.58
N ILE A 131 1.22 -1.39 -6.45
CA ILE A 131 1.27 -2.83 -6.15
C ILE A 131 1.94 -3.58 -7.29
N LYS A 132 2.81 -4.53 -6.96
CA LYS A 132 3.46 -5.39 -7.95
C LYS A 132 3.75 -6.77 -7.38
N THR A 133 3.48 -7.80 -8.17
CA THR A 133 3.79 -9.19 -7.83
C THR A 133 4.91 -9.70 -8.70
N VAL A 134 5.91 -10.32 -8.09
CA VAL A 134 7.05 -10.91 -8.79
C VAL A 134 7.47 -12.22 -8.14
N ASP A 135 8.11 -13.09 -8.91
CA ASP A 135 8.83 -14.24 -8.39
C ASP A 135 10.28 -13.82 -8.11
N LEU A 136 10.81 -14.22 -6.95
CA LEU A 136 12.18 -13.93 -6.53
C LEU A 136 12.97 -15.23 -6.42
N SER A 137 14.15 -15.24 -7.03
CA SER A 137 15.11 -16.34 -6.89
C SER A 137 16.10 -16.06 -5.77
N PRO A 138 16.63 -17.08 -5.09
CA PRO A 138 17.62 -16.87 -4.05
C PRO A 138 18.91 -16.22 -4.60
N GLY A 139 19.48 -15.29 -3.82
CA GLY A 139 20.66 -14.49 -4.20
C GLY A 139 20.40 -13.44 -5.28
N GLN A 140 19.17 -13.31 -5.78
CA GLN A 140 18.84 -12.37 -6.84
C GLN A 140 18.90 -10.93 -6.34
N ASN A 141 19.48 -10.03 -7.13
CA ASN A 141 19.35 -8.59 -6.96
C ASN A 141 18.34 -8.09 -7.99
N VAL A 142 17.24 -7.45 -7.54
CA VAL A 142 16.14 -7.00 -8.40
C VAL A 142 15.91 -5.52 -8.20
N ASP A 143 15.97 -4.76 -9.29
CA ASP A 143 15.40 -3.42 -9.35
C ASP A 143 13.91 -3.52 -9.71
N LEU A 144 13.05 -3.30 -8.72
CA LEU A 144 11.61 -3.40 -8.86
C LEU A 144 11.00 -2.04 -9.20
N ASP A 145 10.62 -1.88 -10.46
CA ASP A 145 9.83 -0.73 -10.90
C ASP A 145 8.36 -0.93 -10.51
N ILE A 146 7.89 -0.24 -9.47
CA ILE A 146 6.48 -0.23 -9.06
C ILE A 146 5.86 1.06 -9.58
N GLN A 147 4.93 0.92 -10.53
CA GLN A 147 4.14 2.06 -10.99
C GLN A 147 3.24 2.52 -9.85
N MET A 148 3.52 3.71 -9.33
CA MET A 148 2.71 4.34 -8.30
C MET A 148 1.73 5.36 -8.90
N GLY A 149 0.60 5.53 -8.23
CA GLY A 149 -0.44 6.47 -8.60
C GLY A 149 -1.45 6.72 -7.49
N GLU A 150 -2.36 7.65 -7.76
CA GLU A 150 -3.39 8.05 -6.82
C GLU A 150 -4.38 6.91 -6.55
N LEU A 151 -4.63 6.60 -5.28
CA LEU A 151 -5.60 5.59 -4.86
C LEU A 151 -7.02 6.20 -4.89
N PRO A 152 -8.09 5.38 -4.99
CA PRO A 152 -9.45 5.89 -5.07
C PRO A 152 -9.97 6.32 -3.68
N PHE A 153 -9.29 7.28 -3.06
CA PHE A 153 -9.72 7.91 -1.82
C PHE A 153 -10.92 8.85 -2.07
N GLU A 154 -11.51 9.41 -1.01
CA GLU A 154 -12.76 10.24 -1.04
C GLU A 154 -14.07 9.45 -1.11
N VAL A 155 -14.06 8.23 -0.59
CA VAL A 155 -15.30 7.52 -0.24
C VAL A 155 -15.66 7.76 1.23
N TYR A 156 -16.94 7.90 1.50
CA TYR A 156 -17.45 7.80 2.86
C TYR A 156 -18.77 7.05 2.88
N LEU A 157 -18.99 6.42 4.03
CA LEU A 157 -20.18 5.67 4.33
C LEU A 157 -21.09 6.55 5.17
N THR A 158 -22.36 6.66 4.79
CA THR A 158 -23.32 7.56 5.43
C THR A 158 -24.69 6.92 5.57
N PHE A 159 -25.46 7.39 6.54
CA PHE A 159 -26.85 7.01 6.70
C PHE A 159 -27.71 8.06 6.00
N LEU A 160 -28.45 7.62 4.99
CA LEU A 160 -29.45 8.40 4.27
C LEU A 160 -30.82 8.15 4.92
N ASN A 161 -31.78 9.05 4.70
CA ASN A 161 -33.14 8.94 5.23
C ASN A 161 -33.85 7.62 4.88
N TYR A 162 -33.39 6.91 3.85
CA TYR A 162 -33.99 5.69 3.33
C TYR A 162 -33.05 4.46 3.39
N GLY A 163 -31.86 4.59 4.01
CA GLY A 163 -30.95 3.46 4.13
C GLY A 163 -29.49 3.86 4.30
N PHE A 164 -28.59 2.91 4.10
CA PHE A 164 -27.15 3.15 4.15
C PHE A 164 -26.60 3.44 2.75
N GLY A 165 -25.80 4.49 2.64
CA GLY A 165 -25.25 4.99 1.40
C GLY A 165 -23.73 4.91 1.36
N VAL A 166 -23.19 4.53 0.20
CA VAL A 166 -21.80 4.80 -0.15
C VAL A 166 -21.79 6.06 -0.99
N VAL A 167 -21.00 7.07 -0.63
CA VAL A 167 -20.85 8.30 -1.40
C VAL A 167 -19.39 8.48 -1.81
N TYR A 168 -19.18 8.81 -3.08
CA TYR A 168 -17.88 9.08 -3.67
C TYR A 168 -17.84 10.48 -4.27
N ASN A 169 -17.02 11.36 -3.67
CA ASN A 169 -17.05 12.80 -3.94
C ASN A 169 -16.20 13.26 -5.13
N ASN A 170 -15.51 12.35 -5.84
CA ASN A 170 -14.62 12.73 -6.93
C ASN A 170 -15.01 12.14 -8.29
N PRO A 171 -15.97 12.71 -9.01
CA PRO A 171 -16.46 12.13 -10.27
C PRO A 171 -15.34 11.87 -11.29
N SER A 172 -14.32 12.72 -11.32
CA SER A 172 -13.19 12.60 -12.26
C SER A 172 -12.34 11.35 -12.02
N LYS A 173 -12.28 10.84 -10.78
CA LYS A 173 -11.50 9.66 -10.39
C LYS A 173 -12.35 8.38 -10.32
N PHE A 174 -13.68 8.51 -10.28
CA PHE A 174 -14.58 7.36 -10.16
C PHE A 174 -14.42 6.35 -11.31
N SER A 175 -14.10 6.84 -12.51
CA SER A 175 -13.85 6.01 -13.70
C SER A 175 -12.65 5.04 -13.55
N LYS A 176 -11.69 5.37 -12.67
CA LYS A 176 -10.49 4.55 -12.41
C LYS A 176 -10.76 3.39 -11.46
N ILE A 177 -11.94 3.31 -10.85
CA ILE A 177 -12.31 2.27 -9.90
C ILE A 177 -12.62 0.98 -10.67
N ILE A 178 -11.96 -0.10 -10.30
CA ILE A 178 -12.08 -1.41 -10.96
C ILE A 178 -12.84 -2.43 -10.13
N LYS A 179 -12.88 -2.24 -8.80
CA LYS A 179 -13.56 -3.15 -7.86
C LYS A 179 -13.91 -2.41 -6.58
N ILE A 180 -15.04 -2.78 -5.99
CA ILE A 180 -15.50 -2.25 -4.71
C ILE A 180 -15.90 -3.43 -3.83
N GLU A 181 -15.39 -3.50 -2.61
CA GLU A 181 -15.70 -4.55 -1.64
C GLU A 181 -16.32 -3.93 -0.39
N LEU A 182 -17.45 -4.49 0.05
CA LEU A 182 -18.11 -4.13 1.30
C LEU A 182 -17.90 -5.23 2.34
N PHE A 183 -17.57 -4.81 3.55
CA PHE A 183 -17.40 -5.67 4.71
C PHE A 183 -18.31 -5.17 5.85
N GLU A 184 -18.76 -6.10 6.67
CA GLU A 184 -19.57 -5.86 7.87
C GLU A 184 -18.78 -6.32 9.10
N SER A 185 -18.86 -5.58 10.19
CA SER A 185 -18.21 -5.94 11.45
C SER A 185 -18.83 -7.21 12.06
N VAL A 186 -17.99 -8.04 12.65
CA VAL A 186 -18.41 -9.02 13.68
C VAL A 186 -18.33 -8.38 15.05
N ASP A 187 -17.30 -7.57 15.24
CA ASP A 187 -17.03 -6.73 16.41
C ASP A 187 -16.24 -5.47 15.96
N ASP A 188 -15.75 -4.68 16.90
CA ASP A 188 -15.06 -3.42 16.61
C ASP A 188 -13.75 -3.59 15.80
N GLN A 189 -13.21 -4.80 15.66
CA GLN A 189 -11.93 -5.08 15.00
C GLN A 189 -12.04 -6.03 13.80
N ILE A 190 -13.00 -6.96 13.84
CA ILE A 190 -13.14 -8.03 12.86
C ILE A 190 -14.21 -7.67 11.84
N PHE A 191 -13.89 -7.76 10.56
CA PHE A 191 -14.80 -7.48 9.45
C PHE A 191 -14.89 -8.70 8.52
N ILE A 192 -16.12 -9.10 8.18
CA ILE A 192 -16.40 -10.18 7.23
C ILE A 192 -16.81 -9.58 5.89
N PHE A 193 -16.26 -10.13 4.80
CA PHE A 193 -16.65 -9.78 3.44
C PHE A 193 -18.13 -10.08 3.19
N LYS A 194 -18.85 -9.12 2.62
CA LYS A 194 -20.28 -9.26 2.32
C LYS A 194 -20.54 -9.35 0.83
N VAL A 195 -20.04 -8.39 0.07
CA VAL A 195 -20.41 -8.26 -1.34
C VAL A 195 -19.37 -7.49 -2.15
N ASN A 196 -19.22 -7.91 -3.42
CA ASN A 196 -18.55 -7.11 -4.45
C ASN A 196 -19.59 -6.20 -5.09
N LEU A 197 -19.31 -4.90 -5.11
CA LEU A 197 -20.15 -3.90 -5.76
C LEU A 197 -19.53 -3.53 -7.11
N ASP A 198 -20.39 -3.33 -8.10
CA ASP A 198 -19.99 -2.80 -9.40
C ASP A 198 -20.13 -1.27 -9.37
N LYS A 199 -19.22 -0.56 -10.03
CA LYS A 199 -19.33 0.90 -10.23
C LYS A 199 -20.63 1.28 -10.94
N ASN A 200 -21.18 0.39 -11.75
CA ASN A 200 -22.46 0.55 -12.44
C ASN A 200 -23.66 0.54 -11.47
N ASN A 201 -23.48 0.13 -10.22
CA ASN A 201 -24.51 0.25 -9.19
C ASN A 201 -24.61 1.69 -8.64
N PHE A 202 -23.63 2.56 -8.90
CA PHE A 202 -23.66 3.93 -8.44
C PHE A 202 -24.46 4.81 -9.39
N THR A 203 -25.23 5.72 -8.80
CA THR A 203 -25.95 6.78 -9.50
C THR A 203 -25.19 8.09 -9.33
N TYR A 204 -25.07 8.86 -10.41
CA TYR A 204 -24.50 10.20 -10.34
C TYR A 204 -25.57 11.18 -9.85
N ASP A 205 -25.27 11.93 -8.78
CA ASP A 205 -26.10 13.04 -8.32
C ASP A 205 -25.54 14.35 -8.88
N GLU A 206 -26.29 14.99 -9.79
CA GLU A 206 -25.89 16.28 -10.38
C GLU A 206 -25.89 17.43 -9.38
N THR A 207 -26.73 17.36 -8.34
CA THR A 207 -26.87 18.40 -7.32
C THR A 207 -25.61 18.49 -6.46
N TYR A 208 -25.16 17.33 -6.00
CA TYR A 208 -23.98 17.24 -5.13
C TYR A 208 -22.69 16.93 -5.90
N LYS A 209 -22.78 16.69 -7.21
CA LYS A 209 -21.67 16.32 -8.09
C LYS A 209 -20.88 15.13 -7.53
N ASN A 210 -21.58 14.10 -7.07
CA ASN A 210 -20.98 12.90 -6.49
C ASN A 210 -21.63 11.64 -7.07
N PHE A 211 -21.02 10.48 -6.81
CA PHE A 211 -21.64 9.19 -7.08
C PHE A 211 -22.13 8.60 -5.76
N TYR A 212 -23.35 8.07 -5.75
CA TYR A 212 -23.92 7.42 -4.59
C TYR A 212 -24.50 6.04 -4.92
N LEU A 213 -24.45 5.15 -3.93
CA LEU A 213 -25.06 3.83 -3.98
C LEU A 213 -25.86 3.63 -2.70
N VAL A 214 -27.14 3.26 -2.82
CA VAL A 214 -27.99 2.93 -1.68
C VAL A 214 -28.02 1.41 -1.47
N LEU A 215 -27.76 0.98 -0.23
CA LEU A 215 -27.66 -0.42 0.19
C LEU A 215 -28.88 -0.84 1.03
N GLU A 216 -30.08 -0.54 0.54
CA GLU A 216 -31.38 -0.67 1.24
C GLU A 216 -31.66 -2.04 1.88
N SER A 217 -31.12 -3.14 1.32
CA SER A 217 -31.39 -4.51 1.79
C SER A 217 -30.20 -5.20 2.46
N LEU A 218 -29.02 -4.56 2.48
CA LEU A 218 -27.76 -5.20 2.86
C LEU A 218 -27.24 -4.79 4.23
N VAL A 219 -27.84 -3.75 4.83
CA VAL A 219 -27.24 -3.06 5.97
C VAL A 219 -28.17 -3.04 7.18
N LYS A 220 -27.62 -3.45 8.32
CA LYS A 220 -28.22 -3.39 9.65
C LYS A 220 -27.55 -2.28 10.44
N MET A 221 -28.33 -1.43 11.12
CA MET A 221 -27.82 -0.24 11.82
C MET A 221 -26.85 -0.55 12.98
N ASP A 222 -26.84 -1.77 13.50
CA ASP A 222 -26.06 -2.16 14.69
C ASP A 222 -24.57 -2.44 14.41
N TYR A 223 -24.18 -2.47 13.13
CA TYR A 223 -22.85 -2.90 12.66
C TYR A 223 -22.03 -1.74 12.09
N TYR A 224 -20.72 -1.87 12.18
CA TYR A 224 -19.78 -1.07 11.40
C TYR A 224 -19.61 -1.68 10.01
N TYR A 225 -19.43 -0.83 9.02
CA TYR A 225 -19.16 -1.24 7.65
C TYR A 225 -17.83 -0.68 7.22
N LYS A 226 -17.05 -1.50 6.52
CA LYS A 226 -15.81 -1.09 5.89
C LYS A 226 -15.96 -1.25 4.38
N ILE A 227 -15.51 -0.27 3.63
CA ILE A 227 -15.49 -0.34 2.16
C ILE A 227 -14.05 -0.24 1.67
N LYS A 228 -13.70 -1.07 0.69
CA LYS A 228 -12.45 -0.97 -0.06
C LYS A 228 -12.74 -0.68 -1.52
N LEU A 229 -12.07 0.32 -2.08
CA LEU A 229 -12.18 0.67 -3.49
C LEU A 229 -10.82 0.44 -4.11
N PHE A 230 -10.80 -0.27 -5.21
CA PHE A 230 -9.58 -0.70 -5.89
C PHE A 230 -9.43 0.04 -7.21
N ASN A 231 -8.20 0.36 -7.55
CA ASN A 231 -7.76 0.71 -8.90
C ASN A 231 -6.49 -0.07 -9.26
N GLN A 232 -5.85 0.27 -10.37
CA GLN A 232 -4.62 -0.42 -10.81
C GLN A 232 -3.42 -0.25 -9.87
N TYR A 233 -3.45 0.75 -8.98
CA TYR A 233 -2.35 1.07 -8.06
C TYR A 233 -2.51 0.43 -6.68
N GLY A 234 -3.71 -0.08 -6.35
CA GLY A 234 -4.00 -0.67 -5.05
C GLY A 234 -5.43 -0.35 -4.60
N TYR A 235 -5.62 -0.16 -3.29
CA TYR A 235 -6.91 0.20 -2.73
C TYR A 235 -6.84 1.35 -1.72
N ALA A 236 -7.95 2.08 -1.64
CA ALA A 236 -8.28 2.94 -0.51
C ALA A 236 -9.38 2.28 0.34
N GLU A 237 -9.44 2.63 1.61
CA GLU A 237 -10.47 2.13 2.51
C GLU A 237 -11.13 3.24 3.32
N SER A 238 -12.37 3.00 3.73
CA SER A 238 -13.14 3.88 4.60
C SER A 238 -14.02 3.03 5.51
N LEU A 239 -14.24 3.54 6.72
CA LEU A 239 -15.01 2.90 7.77
C LEU A 239 -16.23 3.76 8.11
N SER A 240 -17.40 3.14 8.25
CA SER A 240 -18.59 3.84 8.70
C SER A 240 -18.46 4.16 10.18
N THR A 241 -19.02 5.30 10.59
CA THR A 241 -19.33 5.50 12.00
C THR A 241 -20.53 4.62 12.39
N ARG A 242 -20.64 4.27 13.67
CA ARG A 242 -21.83 3.59 14.18
C ARG A 242 -23.01 4.55 14.06
N TYR A 243 -24.14 4.08 13.55
CA TYR A 243 -25.38 4.83 13.69
C TYR A 243 -25.77 4.83 15.17
N ASN A 244 -25.67 5.97 15.83
CA ASN A 244 -26.21 6.15 17.18
C ASN A 244 -27.47 7.00 17.03
N PRO A 245 -28.67 6.40 17.11
CA PRO A 245 -29.93 7.11 16.90
C PRO A 245 -30.14 8.28 17.87
#